data_AF-A0A1G4BFQ4-F1
#
_entry.id   AF-A0A1G4BFQ4-F1
#
_cell.length_a   1.000
_cell.length_b   1.000
_cell.length_c   1.000
_cell.angle_alpha   90.00
_cell.angle_beta   90.00
_cell.angle_gamma   90.00
#
_symmetry.space_group_name_H-M   'P 1'
#
loop_
_entity.id
_entity.type
_entity.pdbx_description
1 polymer ?
#
loop_
_entity_poly.entity_id
_entity_poly.type
_entity_poly.pdbx_seq_one_letter_code
_entity_poly.pdbx_strand_id
1 'polypeptide(L)' 'MELTRILLTLASFLLATSSAASPRKCRESTLQSPALYENYPDNGVSIGPDNTFYFSASNFHHSPNIPILRSFNLMN' A
#
# COMPACT_ATOMS: atom_id res chain seq x y z
N MET A 1 -45.24 3.59 31.84
CA MET A 1 -44.58 2.49 31.10
C MET A 1 -43.95 2.93 29.78
N GLU A 2 -44.25 4.13 29.27
CA GLU A 2 -43.72 4.62 27.97
C GLU A 2 -42.31 5.25 28.06
N LEU A 3 -41.97 5.89 29.18
CA LEU A 3 -40.66 6.55 29.36
C LEU A 3 -39.49 5.55 29.34
N THR A 4 -39.69 4.37 29.93
CA THR A 4 -38.68 3.31 29.99
C THR A 4 -38.40 2.69 28.61
N ARG A 5 -39.39 2.69 27.71
CA ARG A 5 -39.27 2.19 26.33
C ARG A 5 -38.52 3.15 25.43
N ILE A 6 -38.72 4.45 25.61
CA ILE A 6 -38.00 5.50 24.87
C ILE A 6 -36.52 5.54 25.30
N LEU A 7 -36.23 5.35 26.59
CA LEU A 7 -34.84 5.25 27.09
C LEU A 7 -34.10 4.01 26.54
N LEU A 8 -34.80 2.87 26.40
CA LEU A 8 -34.19 1.63 25.89
C LEU A 8 -33.83 1.73 24.39
N THR A 9 -34.62 2.48 23.62
CA THR A 9 -34.42 2.66 22.16
C THR A 9 -33.33 3.67 21.85
N LEU A 10 -33.20 4.74 22.63
CA LEU A 10 -32.09 5.68 22.50
C LEU A 10 -30.74 5.04 22.87
N ALA A 11 -30.75 4.20 23.91
CA ALA A 11 -29.59 3.44 24.32
C ALA A 11 -29.15 2.42 23.25
N SER A 12 -30.06 1.90 22.42
CA SER A 12 -29.68 0.97 21.34
C SER A 12 -29.12 1.68 20.10
N PHE A 13 -29.46 2.96 19.91
CA PHE A 13 -28.97 3.76 18.79
C PHE A 13 -27.54 4.28 18.97
N LEU A 14 -27.12 4.57 20.21
CA LEU A 14 -25.76 5.06 20.51
C LEU A 14 -24.65 4.00 20.29
N LEU A 15 -24.99 2.71 20.15
CA LEU A 15 -24.00 1.63 20.09
C LEU A 15 -23.64 1.27 18.64
N ALA A 16 -24.43 1.76 17.69
CA ALA A 16 -24.33 1.37 16.29
C ALA A 16 -23.28 2.17 15.49
N THR A 17 -22.60 3.15 16.10
CA THR A 17 -21.64 4.02 15.40
C THR A 17 -20.17 3.65 15.59
N SER A 18 -19.86 2.53 16.24
CA SER A 18 -18.48 2.02 16.32
C SER A 18 -18.16 1.10 15.13
N SER A 19 -18.32 1.60 13.90
CA SER A 19 -17.84 0.92 12.70
C SER A 19 -16.30 0.93 12.69
N ALA A 20 -15.75 -0.13 13.25
CA ALA A 20 -14.42 -0.70 13.08
C ALA A 20 -13.48 0.09 12.14
N ALA A 21 -12.67 0.99 12.73
CA ALA A 21 -11.34 1.24 12.20
C ALA A 21 -10.52 -0.04 12.42
N SER A 22 -10.69 -1.02 11.52
CA SER A 22 -9.83 -2.19 11.48
C SER A 22 -8.42 -1.68 11.21
N PRO A 23 -7.44 -1.86 12.11
CA PRO A 23 -6.06 -1.57 11.77
C PRO A 23 -5.75 -2.48 10.58
N ARG A 24 -5.45 -1.88 9.42
CA ARG A 24 -4.95 -2.65 8.29
C ARG A 24 -3.70 -3.34 8.82
N LYS A 25 -3.80 -4.64 9.06
CA LYS A 25 -2.67 -5.47 9.40
C LYS A 25 -1.69 -5.25 8.24
N CYS A 26 -0.56 -4.57 8.50
CA CYS A 26 0.56 -4.62 7.58
C CYS A 26 0.83 -6.11 7.44
N ARG A 27 0.46 -6.67 6.28
CA ARG A 27 0.79 -8.04 5.97
C ARG A 27 2.31 -8.04 5.94
N GLU A 28 2.91 -8.52 7.02
CA GLU A 28 4.32 -8.86 7.06
C GLU A 28 4.46 -10.12 6.20
N SER A 29 4.25 -9.94 4.90
CA SER A 29 4.76 -10.85 3.90
C SER A 29 6.26 -10.68 4.00
N THR A 30 6.94 -11.69 4.53
CA THR A 30 8.37 -11.88 4.32
C THR A 30 8.63 -11.60 2.84
N LEU A 31 9.32 -10.50 2.56
CA LEU A 31 9.64 -10.10 1.19
C LEU A 31 10.38 -11.27 0.56
N GLN A 32 9.76 -11.91 -0.44
CA GLN A 32 10.37 -13.04 -1.12
C GLN A 32 11.17 -12.53 -2.31
N SER A 33 12.43 -12.87 -2.30
CA SER A 33 13.30 -12.65 -3.46
C SER A 33 13.03 -13.69 -4.55
N PRO A 34 13.19 -13.32 -5.83
CA PRO A 34 13.50 -11.96 -6.32
C PRO A 34 12.25 -11.06 -6.34
N ALA A 35 12.45 -9.75 -6.11
CA ALA A 35 11.36 -8.77 -6.08
C ALA A 35 10.65 -8.60 -7.44
N LEU A 36 11.42 -8.75 -8.53
CA LEU A 36 10.94 -8.68 -9.90
C LEU A 36 11.62 -9.78 -10.71
N TYR A 37 10.83 -10.59 -11.40
CA TYR A 37 11.33 -11.70 -12.23
C TYR A 37 11.41 -11.27 -13.70
N GLU A 38 12.15 -10.20 -13.98
CA GLU A 38 12.36 -9.64 -15.32
C GLU A 38 13.82 -9.15 -15.49
N ASN A 39 14.26 -8.97 -16.73
CA ASN A 39 15.64 -8.59 -17.03
C ASN A 39 15.83 -7.06 -16.96
N TYR A 40 16.15 -6.57 -15.76
CA TYR A 40 16.57 -5.19 -15.50
C TYR A 40 17.94 -5.17 -14.82
N PRO A 41 19.03 -5.22 -15.61
CA PRO A 41 20.39 -5.27 -15.10
C PRO A 41 20.88 -3.89 -14.65
N ASP A 42 21.91 -3.88 -13.80
CA ASP A 42 22.62 -2.68 -13.35
C ASP A 42 21.69 -1.64 -12.69
N ASN A 43 20.79 -2.11 -11.81
CA ASN A 43 19.77 -1.24 -11.24
C ASN A 43 20.34 -0.09 -10.39
N GLY A 44 20.01 1.15 -10.75
CA GLY A 44 20.23 2.35 -9.94
C GLY A 44 18.94 2.76 -9.23
N VAL A 45 18.99 3.02 -7.91
CA VAL A 45 17.81 3.41 -7.12
C VAL A 45 17.93 4.85 -6.65
N SER A 46 16.89 5.64 -6.86
CA SER A 46 16.78 7.03 -6.39
C SER A 46 15.42 7.29 -5.75
N ILE A 47 15.33 8.35 -4.94
CA ILE A 47 14.09 8.81 -4.33
C ILE A 47 13.67 10.09 -5.04
N GLY A 48 12.47 10.09 -5.60
CA GLY A 48 11.91 11.27 -6.25
C GLY A 48 11.38 12.31 -5.27
N PRO A 49 11.01 13.51 -5.76
CA PRO A 49 10.38 14.55 -4.94
C PRO A 49 9.01 14.15 -4.39
N ASP A 50 8.41 13.08 -4.92
CA ASP A 50 7.15 12.47 -4.47
C ASP A 50 7.37 11.38 -3.40
N ASN A 51 8.55 11.31 -2.78
CA ASN A 51 8.92 10.31 -1.77
C ASN A 51 8.75 8.85 -2.26
N THR A 52 8.82 8.63 -3.57
CA THR A 52 8.69 7.30 -4.19
C THR A 52 10.04 6.85 -4.75
N PHE A 53 10.25 5.53 -4.82
CA PHE A 53 11.49 4.95 -5.35
C PHE A 53 11.42 4.83 -6.88
N TYR A 54 12.51 5.21 -7.55
CA TYR A 54 12.69 5.08 -8.99
C TYR A 54 13.91 4.21 -9.27
N PHE A 55 13.71 3.19 -10.12
CA PHE A 55 14.74 2.26 -10.54
C PHE A 55 15.08 2.49 -12.01
N SER A 56 16.33 2.84 -12.29
CA SER A 56 16.86 2.86 -13.66
C SER A 56 17.60 1.56 -13.95
N ALA A 57 17.52 1.06 -15.17
CA ALA A 57 18.28 -0.12 -15.59
C ALA A 57 18.87 0.04 -16.99
N SER A 58 19.91 -0.74 -17.29
CA SER A 58 20.50 -0.83 -18.63
C SER A 58 19.65 -1.74 -19.52
N ASN A 59 19.45 -1.38 -20.79
CA ASN A 59 18.85 -2.31 -21.78
C ASN A 59 19.67 -2.43 -23.08
N PHE A 60 20.94 -1.97 -23.04
CA PHE A 60 21.86 -1.94 -24.18
C PHE A 60 21.31 -1.17 -25.39
N HIS A 61 21.08 -1.86 -26.51
CA HIS A 61 20.67 -1.28 -27.78
C HIS A 61 19.14 -1.27 -27.97
N HIS A 62 18.36 -1.67 -26.96
CA HIS A 62 16.91 -1.72 -27.05
C HIS A 62 16.32 -0.31 -26.95
N SER A 63 15.56 0.09 -27.97
CA SER A 63 14.87 1.38 -27.97
C SER A 63 13.42 1.23 -27.50
N PRO A 64 12.93 2.09 -26.60
CA PRO A 64 13.62 3.22 -25.97
C PRO A 64 14.67 2.79 -24.92
N ASN A 65 15.75 3.58 -24.80
CA ASN A 65 16.84 3.32 -23.83
C ASN A 65 16.45 3.76 -22.41
N ILE A 66 17.13 3.17 -21.41
CA ILE A 66 17.03 3.52 -19.98
C ILE A 66 15.59 3.40 -19.44
N PRO A 67 15.07 2.17 -19.27
CA PRO A 67 13.81 1.96 -18.57
C PRO A 67 13.86 2.53 -17.14
N ILE A 68 12.74 3.16 -16.73
CA ILE A 68 12.53 3.67 -15.38
C ILE A 68 11.29 3.01 -14.78
N LEU A 69 11.46 2.30 -13.67
CA LEU A 69 10.36 1.71 -12.89
C LEU A 69 10.12 2.55 -11.63
N ARG A 70 8.87 2.61 -11.19
CA ARG A 70 8.46 3.37 -10.00
C ARG A 70 7.86 2.40 -8.98
N SER A 71 8.26 2.51 -7.72
CA SER A 71 7.74 1.68 -6.64
C SER A 71 7.56 2.49 -5.35
N PHE A 72 6.49 2.21 -4.61
CA PHE A 72 6.26 2.85 -3.31
C PHE A 72 6.94 2.13 -2.14
N ASN A 73 7.43 0.91 -2.36
CA ASN A 73 7.89 0.03 -1.28
C ASN A 73 9.07 -0.88 -1.66
N LEU A 74 9.73 -0.61 -2.79
CA LEU A 74 10.83 -1.41 -3.36
C LEU A 74 10.46 -2.84 -3.78
N MET A 75 9.17 -3.17 -3.82
CA MET A 75 8.68 -4.52 -4.17
C MET A 75 7.60 -4.47 -5.26
N ASN A 76 6.75 -3.43 -5.27
CA ASN A 76 5.72 -3.18 -6.29
C ASN A 76 5.68 -1.72 -6.73
#